data_AF-A0A3D3JTI5-F1
#
_entry.id   AF-A0A3D3JTI5-F1
#
_cell.length_a   1.000
_cell.length_b   1.000
_cell.length_c   1.000
_cell.angle_alpha   90.00
_cell.angle_beta   90.00
_cell.angle_gamma   90.00
#
_symmetry.space_group_name_H-M   'P 1'
#
loop_
_entity.id
_entity.type
_entity.pdbx_description
1 polymer ?
#
loop_
_entity_poly.entity_id
_entity_poly.type
_entity_poly.pdbx_seq_one_letter_code
_entity_poly.pdbx_strand_id
1 'polypeptide(L)'
;SLPFPEEIRRNPFIWYLDHCCHYEPFRHPEKYPGGKPLPPMNGNSSIDRETFFELGKYDEQFRQYGAEDNELGIRVMEAGIEALYNERVVGHHYHLKGFEDYCGDQEKAGESIIRLYRKYPVIKDHKNIDMMIAPFSELPLRKKIRRLIMQATLALPAVLWAPRCFIQLFGHCYGMRLLLAPAYLWVSHYHYAVGMQRGLEQT
;
A
#
# COMPACT_ATOMS: atom_id res chain seq x y z
N SER A 1 -0.17 -13.38 -8.35
CA SER A 1 -1.22 -12.58 -8.97
C SER A 1 -2.41 -12.52 -8.04
N LEU A 2 -2.89 -11.32 -7.75
CA LEU A 2 -4.16 -11.05 -7.09
C LEU A 2 -5.28 -11.57 -8.01
N PRO A 3 -6.00 -12.64 -7.64
CA PRO A 3 -7.02 -13.20 -8.50
C PRO A 3 -8.20 -12.24 -8.60
N PHE A 4 -8.48 -11.76 -9.81
CA PHE A 4 -9.73 -11.08 -10.14
C PHE A 4 -10.71 -12.10 -10.74
N PRO A 5 -12.02 -11.98 -10.46
CA PRO A 5 -13.06 -12.75 -11.15
C PRO A 5 -12.97 -12.62 -12.67
N GLU A 6 -13.38 -13.67 -13.40
CA GLU A 6 -13.31 -13.68 -14.87
C GLU A 6 -14.16 -12.58 -15.52
N GLU A 7 -15.21 -12.10 -14.83
CA GLU A 7 -16.07 -11.03 -15.33
C GLU A 7 -15.40 -9.65 -15.28
N ILE A 8 -14.33 -9.49 -14.50
CA ILE A 8 -13.58 -8.23 -14.45
C ILE A 8 -12.77 -8.07 -15.73
N ARG A 9 -13.18 -7.10 -16.56
CA ARG A 9 -12.44 -6.73 -17.78
C ARG A 9 -11.03 -6.27 -17.40
N ARG A 10 -10.03 -7.04 -17.84
CA ARG A 10 -8.63 -6.65 -17.66
C ARG A 10 -8.31 -5.38 -18.45
N ASN A 11 -7.74 -4.41 -17.77
CA ASN A 11 -7.18 -3.18 -18.34
C ASN A 11 -5.77 -2.95 -17.75
N PRO A 12 -4.98 -2.00 -18.28
CA PRO A 12 -3.67 -1.63 -17.73
C PRO A 12 -3.65 -1.36 -16.22
N PHE A 13 -4.68 -0.73 -15.67
CA PHE A 13 -4.75 -0.44 -14.23
C PHE A 13 -4.97 -1.71 -13.40
N ILE A 14 -5.91 -2.57 -13.78
CA ILE A 14 -6.13 -3.87 -13.12
C ILE A 14 -4.88 -4.74 -13.22
N TRP A 15 -4.20 -4.73 -14.37
CA TRP A 15 -2.90 -5.41 -14.52
C TRP A 15 -1.85 -4.84 -13.56
N TYR A 16 -1.78 -3.52 -13.42
CA TYR A 16 -0.87 -2.87 -12.48
C TYR A 16 -1.17 -3.28 -11.04
N LEU A 17 -2.44 -3.31 -10.60
CA LEU A 17 -2.81 -3.76 -9.25
C LEU A 17 -2.43 -5.22 -8.99
N ASP A 18 -2.59 -6.07 -9.99
CA ASP A 18 -2.21 -7.49 -9.92
C ASP A 18 -0.69 -7.68 -9.75
N HIS A 19 0.12 -6.80 -10.37
CA HIS A 19 1.58 -6.97 -10.44
C HIS A 19 2.37 -6.03 -9.51
N CYS A 20 1.74 -5.03 -8.88
CA CYS A 20 2.40 -4.16 -7.91
C CYS A 20 2.70 -4.88 -6.58
N CYS A 21 2.15 -6.09 -6.40
CA CYS A 21 2.37 -6.98 -5.26
C CYS A 21 1.94 -6.40 -3.90
N HIS A 22 1.16 -5.32 -3.87
CA HIS A 22 0.70 -4.71 -2.61
C HIS A 22 -0.28 -5.60 -1.84
N TYR A 23 -0.94 -6.52 -2.53
CA TYR A 23 -2.00 -7.37 -1.99
C TYR A 23 -1.56 -8.80 -1.68
N GLU A 24 -0.30 -9.15 -1.93
CA GLU A 24 0.21 -10.52 -1.73
C GLU A 24 1.51 -10.54 -0.90
N PRO A 25 1.50 -9.98 0.32
CA PRO A 25 2.71 -9.81 1.13
C PRO A 25 3.44 -11.13 1.41
N PHE A 26 2.69 -12.22 1.65
CA PHE A 26 3.25 -13.55 1.93
C PHE A 26 3.80 -14.29 0.71
N ARG A 27 3.45 -13.89 -0.52
CA ARG A 27 4.11 -14.40 -1.74
C ARG A 27 5.46 -13.73 -1.99
N HIS A 28 5.67 -12.56 -1.38
CA HIS A 28 6.86 -11.73 -1.57
C HIS A 28 7.49 -11.32 -0.24
N PRO A 29 7.84 -12.28 0.65
CA PRO A 29 8.39 -11.98 1.97
C PRO A 29 9.70 -11.19 1.89
N GLU A 30 10.48 -11.35 0.82
CA GLU A 30 11.76 -10.67 0.58
C GLU A 30 11.66 -9.13 0.52
N LYS A 31 10.44 -8.59 0.37
CA LYS A 31 10.19 -7.14 0.36
C LYS A 31 10.16 -6.54 1.76
N TYR A 32 10.02 -7.36 2.79
CA TYR A 32 9.85 -6.92 4.18
C TYR A 32 11.11 -7.15 4.99
N PRO A 33 11.41 -6.28 5.97
CA PRO A 33 12.52 -6.48 6.90
C PRO A 33 12.49 -7.87 7.54
N GLY A 34 13.61 -8.59 7.43
CA GLY A 34 13.74 -9.95 7.98
C GLY A 34 12.88 -11.02 7.29
N GLY A 35 12.28 -10.74 6.12
CA GLY A 35 11.43 -11.70 5.43
C GLY A 35 10.06 -11.89 6.09
N LYS A 36 9.66 -10.98 6.99
CA LYS A 36 8.46 -11.12 7.82
C LYS A 36 7.44 -10.01 7.49
N PRO A 37 6.50 -10.26 6.57
CA PRO A 37 5.39 -9.34 6.36
C PRO A 37 4.49 -9.26 7.60
N LEU A 38 3.84 -8.12 7.78
CA LEU A 38 2.72 -8.02 8.72
C LEU A 38 1.53 -8.82 8.16
N PRO A 39 0.82 -9.60 8.98
CA PRO A 39 -0.39 -10.29 8.52
C PRO A 39 -1.47 -9.24 8.17
N PRO A 40 -2.05 -9.28 6.96
CA PRO A 40 -3.16 -8.42 6.59
C PRO A 40 -4.41 -8.99 7.25
N MET A 41 -4.77 -8.45 8.40
CA MET A 41 -5.94 -8.87 9.17
C MET A 41 -7.23 -8.28 8.58
N ASN A 42 -7.41 -8.43 7.26
CA ASN A 42 -8.62 -8.09 6.52
C ASN A 42 -8.76 -9.03 5.30
N GLY A 43 -9.80 -8.83 4.49
CA GLY A 43 -10.00 -9.57 3.24
C GLY A 43 -10.01 -11.09 3.44
N ASN A 44 -9.12 -11.80 2.73
CA ASN A 44 -9.01 -13.26 2.77
C ASN A 44 -8.08 -13.72 3.91
N SER A 45 -8.44 -13.38 5.15
CA SER A 45 -7.73 -13.76 6.38
C SER A 45 -8.73 -14.27 7.42
N SER A 46 -8.24 -15.10 8.34
CA SER A 46 -9.06 -15.67 9.42
C SER A 46 -8.22 -15.79 10.68
N ILE A 47 -8.87 -15.58 11.83
CA ILE A 47 -8.29 -15.76 13.16
C ILE A 47 -9.34 -16.42 14.06
N ASP A 48 -8.87 -17.13 15.09
CA ASP A 48 -9.75 -17.65 16.14
C ASP A 48 -10.58 -16.52 16.78
N ARG A 49 -11.84 -16.83 17.08
CA ARG A 49 -12.79 -15.86 17.61
C ARG A 49 -12.35 -15.35 18.98
N GLU A 50 -12.04 -16.25 19.90
CA GLU A 50 -11.64 -15.88 21.27
C GLU A 50 -10.38 -15.05 21.23
N THR A 51 -9.38 -15.47 20.44
CA THR A 51 -8.16 -14.70 20.22
C THR A 51 -8.45 -13.29 19.67
N PHE A 52 -9.36 -13.14 18.70
CA PHE A 52 -9.73 -11.81 18.18
C PHE A 52 -10.32 -10.89 19.27
N PHE A 53 -11.15 -11.43 20.17
CA PHE A 53 -11.71 -10.68 21.29
C PHE A 53 -10.66 -10.36 22.36
N GLU A 54 -9.79 -11.31 22.69
CA GLU A 54 -8.70 -11.13 23.66
C GLU A 54 -7.69 -10.08 23.20
N LEU A 55 -7.38 -10.05 21.90
CA LEU A 55 -6.52 -9.01 21.33
C LEU A 55 -7.18 -7.63 21.34
N GLY A 56 -8.51 -7.54 21.53
CA GLY A 56 -9.24 -6.27 21.62
C GLY A 56 -9.94 -5.83 20.34
N LYS A 57 -10.20 -6.76 19.39
CA LYS A 57 -10.86 -6.48 18.10
C LYS A 57 -10.06 -5.48 17.24
N TYR A 58 -10.68 -4.75 16.31
CA TYR A 58 -10.06 -3.64 15.58
C TYR A 58 -9.99 -2.38 16.44
N ASP A 59 -8.93 -1.60 16.26
CA ASP A 59 -8.81 -0.27 16.87
C ASP A 59 -9.69 0.76 16.14
N GLU A 60 -10.77 1.19 16.80
CA GLU A 60 -11.76 2.15 16.27
C GLU A 60 -11.21 3.60 16.10
N GLN A 61 -9.95 3.83 16.44
CA GLN A 61 -9.24 5.07 16.09
C GLN A 61 -8.85 5.11 14.60
N PHE A 62 -8.80 3.97 13.90
CA PHE A 62 -8.56 3.90 12.46
C PHE A 62 -9.89 3.97 11.71
N ARG A 63 -10.35 5.20 11.43
CA ARG A 63 -11.65 5.47 10.78
C ARG A 63 -11.56 5.82 9.30
N GLN A 64 -10.34 6.06 8.82
CA GLN A 64 -10.07 6.32 7.42
C GLN A 64 -9.58 5.03 6.75
N TYR A 65 -9.58 5.02 5.42
CA TYR A 65 -9.10 3.87 4.66
C TYR A 65 -7.62 3.59 4.98
N GLY A 66 -7.34 2.35 5.39
CA GLY A 66 -6.00 1.78 5.53
C GLY A 66 -5.46 1.73 6.95
N ALA A 67 -4.52 0.81 7.15
CA ALA A 67 -3.71 0.58 8.34
C ALA A 67 -4.43 -0.06 9.55
N GLU A 68 -5.77 -0.15 9.56
CA GLU A 68 -6.54 -0.84 10.62
C GLU A 68 -6.22 -2.34 10.71
N ASP A 69 -6.03 -2.95 9.55
CA ASP A 69 -5.64 -4.35 9.36
C ASP A 69 -4.19 -4.61 9.80
N ASN A 70 -3.29 -3.67 9.49
CA ASN A 70 -1.90 -3.72 9.86
C ASN A 70 -1.72 -3.54 11.36
N GLU A 71 -2.54 -2.68 11.98
CA GLU A 71 -2.56 -2.48 13.43
C GLU A 71 -2.89 -3.77 14.18
N LEU A 72 -3.99 -4.43 13.80
CA LEU A 72 -4.35 -5.72 14.37
C LEU A 72 -3.28 -6.77 14.05
N GLY A 73 -2.70 -6.75 12.85
CA GLY A 73 -1.63 -7.66 12.46
C GLY A 73 -0.37 -7.54 13.31
N ILE A 74 -0.02 -6.33 13.75
CA ILE A 74 1.09 -6.11 14.70
C ILE A 74 0.75 -6.73 16.05
N ARG A 75 -0.46 -6.51 16.59
CA ARG A 75 -0.89 -7.10 17.86
C ARG A 75 -0.90 -8.64 17.82
N VAL A 76 -1.32 -9.23 16.70
CA VAL A 76 -1.24 -10.69 16.47
C VAL A 76 0.20 -11.17 16.57
N MET A 77 1.14 -10.49 15.90
CA MET A 77 2.55 -10.85 15.96
C MET A 77 3.18 -10.63 17.35
N GLU A 78 2.84 -9.54 18.03
CA GLU A 78 3.32 -9.23 19.39
C GLU A 78 2.79 -10.23 20.43
N ALA A 79 1.61 -10.80 20.21
CA ALA A 79 1.05 -11.90 21.00
C ALA A 79 1.72 -13.26 20.71
N GLY A 80 2.72 -13.31 19.82
CA GLY A 80 3.43 -14.54 19.47
C GLY A 80 2.65 -15.49 18.57
N ILE A 81 1.57 -15.01 17.94
CA ILE A 81 0.75 -15.81 17.03
C ILE A 81 1.38 -15.79 15.65
N GLU A 82 1.66 -16.98 15.11
CA GLU A 82 2.23 -17.14 13.78
C GLU A 82 1.16 -17.04 12.70
N ALA A 83 1.40 -16.20 11.70
CA ALA A 83 0.53 -16.10 10.52
C ALA A 83 0.90 -17.18 9.49
N LEU A 84 -0.05 -18.07 9.20
CA LEU A 84 0.11 -19.12 8.20
C LEU A 84 -0.47 -18.70 6.86
N TYR A 85 0.33 -18.83 5.79
CA TYR A 85 -0.10 -18.58 4.42
C TYR A 85 -0.41 -19.88 3.69
N ASN A 86 -1.60 -19.98 3.08
CA ASN A 86 -1.98 -21.12 2.24
C ASN A 86 -2.32 -20.64 0.83
N GLU A 87 -1.41 -20.91 -0.13
CA GLU A 87 -1.56 -20.53 -1.54
C GLU A 87 -2.79 -21.13 -2.24
N ARG A 88 -3.38 -22.20 -1.67
CA ARG A 88 -4.57 -22.87 -2.21
C ARG A 88 -5.88 -22.22 -1.77
N VAL A 89 -5.86 -21.36 -0.74
CA VAL A 89 -7.04 -20.63 -0.27
C VAL A 89 -7.11 -19.30 -1.00
N VAL A 90 -7.88 -19.28 -2.09
CA VAL A 90 -7.92 -18.16 -3.02
C VAL A 90 -9.16 -17.30 -2.79
N GLY A 91 -8.96 -16.03 -2.43
CA GLY A 91 -10.01 -15.01 -2.40
C GLY A 91 -9.99 -14.20 -3.69
N HIS A 92 -11.14 -14.02 -4.35
CA HIS A 92 -11.24 -13.21 -5.56
C HIS A 92 -11.55 -11.77 -5.20
N HIS A 93 -10.74 -10.82 -5.69
CA HIS A 93 -10.93 -9.40 -5.43
C HIS A 93 -11.84 -8.77 -6.49
N TYR A 94 -13.06 -8.41 -6.09
CA TYR A 94 -13.99 -7.70 -6.98
C TYR A 94 -13.70 -6.19 -6.91
N HIS A 95 -12.86 -5.68 -7.80
CA HIS A 95 -12.44 -4.27 -7.80
C HIS A 95 -13.28 -3.43 -8.77
N LEU A 96 -14.13 -2.59 -8.18
CA LEU A 96 -15.00 -1.65 -8.92
C LEU A 96 -14.41 -0.24 -9.08
N LYS A 97 -13.34 0.07 -8.37
CA LYS A 97 -12.78 1.42 -8.30
C LYS A 97 -11.94 1.75 -9.54
N GLY A 98 -12.03 3.00 -9.98
CA GLY A 98 -11.15 3.53 -11.00
C GLY A 98 -9.78 3.91 -10.44
N PHE A 99 -8.87 4.32 -11.32
CA PHE A 99 -7.53 4.74 -10.89
C PHE A 99 -7.55 6.01 -10.01
N GLU A 100 -8.45 6.95 -10.28
CA GLU A 100 -8.58 8.17 -9.48
C GLU A 100 -9.12 7.87 -8.07
N ASP A 101 -10.09 6.95 -7.95
CA ASP A 101 -10.57 6.48 -6.64
C ASP A 101 -9.44 5.81 -5.85
N TYR A 102 -8.63 5.00 -6.53
CA TYR A 102 -7.45 4.37 -5.95
C TYR A 102 -6.43 5.42 -5.48
N CYS A 103 -6.21 6.51 -6.23
CA CYS A 103 -5.36 7.61 -5.80
C CYS A 103 -5.90 8.29 -4.53
N GLY A 104 -7.22 8.51 -4.45
CA GLY A 104 -7.85 9.00 -3.23
C GLY A 104 -7.69 8.05 -2.03
N ASP A 105 -7.76 6.74 -2.27
CA ASP A 105 -7.48 5.72 -1.26
C ASP A 105 -6.00 5.76 -0.82
N GLN A 106 -5.05 6.02 -1.74
CA GLN A 106 -3.63 6.14 -1.40
C GLN A 106 -3.35 7.35 -0.50
N GLU A 107 -4.01 8.50 -0.71
CA GLU A 107 -3.88 9.64 0.21
C GLU A 107 -4.33 9.28 1.63
N LYS A 108 -5.51 8.65 1.76
CA LYS A 108 -6.04 8.20 3.06
C LYS A 108 -5.12 7.16 3.70
N ALA A 109 -4.65 6.19 2.92
CA ALA A 109 -3.72 5.17 3.40
C ALA A 109 -2.39 5.77 3.88
N GLY A 110 -1.87 6.78 3.19
CA GLY A 110 -0.67 7.51 3.59
C GLY A 110 -0.86 8.27 4.91
N GLU A 111 -2.02 8.87 5.14
CA GLU A 111 -2.34 9.52 6.43
C GLU A 111 -2.43 8.48 7.56
N SER A 112 -3.20 7.41 7.33
CA SER A 112 -3.39 6.31 8.28
C SER A 112 -2.08 5.60 8.64
N ILE A 113 -1.13 5.46 7.70
CA ILE A 113 0.15 4.80 8.01
C ILE A 113 1.02 5.62 8.95
N ILE A 114 0.94 6.95 8.92
CA ILE A 114 1.65 7.81 9.87
C ILE A 114 1.03 7.71 11.26
N ARG A 115 -0.31 7.63 11.35
CA ARG A 115 -1.01 7.30 12.60
C ARG A 115 -0.53 5.96 13.14
N LEU A 116 -0.44 4.93 12.29
CA LEU A 116 0.08 3.62 12.69
C LEU A 116 1.53 3.70 13.18
N TYR A 117 2.38 4.45 12.48
CA TYR A 117 3.79 4.62 12.84
C TYR A 117 4.00 5.31 14.19
N ARG A 118 3.17 6.30 14.52
CA ARG A 118 3.19 6.94 15.84
C ARG A 118 2.88 5.94 16.95
N LYS A 119 1.95 5.02 16.70
CA LYS A 119 1.58 3.96 17.65
C LYS A 119 2.65 2.84 17.69
N TYR A 120 3.21 2.48 16.55
CA TYR A 120 4.17 1.38 16.38
C TYR A 120 5.37 1.81 15.51
N PRO A 121 6.42 2.43 16.09
CA PRO A 121 7.57 2.90 15.33
C PRO A 121 8.31 1.82 14.52
N VAL A 122 8.15 0.55 14.90
CA VAL A 122 8.74 -0.61 14.21
C VAL A 122 8.34 -0.71 12.73
N ILE A 123 7.18 -0.17 12.34
CA ILE A 123 6.68 -0.26 10.96
C ILE A 123 7.38 0.68 9.98
N LYS A 124 8.30 1.52 10.45
CA LYS A 124 8.99 2.56 9.65
C LYS A 124 9.55 1.99 8.35
N ASP A 125 10.29 0.88 8.43
CA ASP A 125 10.95 0.29 7.28
C ASP A 125 10.00 -0.60 6.46
N HIS A 126 9.06 -1.30 7.11
CA HIS A 126 8.01 -2.10 6.46
C HIS A 126 7.14 -1.29 5.52
N LYS A 127 6.94 0.00 5.83
CA LYS A 127 6.01 0.88 5.12
C LYS A 127 6.69 2.05 4.41
N ASN A 128 8.02 2.01 4.30
CA ASN A 128 8.86 3.02 3.66
C ASN A 128 8.65 4.44 4.21
N ILE A 129 8.37 4.58 5.51
CA ILE A 129 8.18 5.88 6.16
C ILE A 129 9.51 6.61 6.32
N ASP A 130 10.62 5.86 6.39
CA ASP A 130 11.99 6.39 6.36
C ASP A 130 12.23 7.31 5.15
N MET A 131 11.56 7.06 4.02
CA MET A 131 11.59 7.95 2.85
C MET A 131 11.14 9.38 3.14
N MET A 132 10.25 9.56 4.11
CA MET A 132 9.70 10.85 4.50
C MET A 132 10.57 11.51 5.58
N ILE A 133 10.93 10.74 6.62
CA ILE A 133 11.43 11.30 7.89
C ILE A 133 12.92 11.10 8.14
N ALA A 134 13.58 10.10 7.53
CA ALA A 134 14.98 9.84 7.82
C ALA A 134 15.88 10.95 7.23
N PRO A 135 17.07 11.21 7.81
CA PRO A 135 18.07 12.04 7.16
C PRO A 135 18.44 11.52 5.77
N PHE A 136 18.65 12.42 4.80
CA PHE A 136 18.98 12.02 3.44
C PHE A 136 20.25 11.18 3.36
N SER A 137 21.26 11.48 4.19
CA SER A 137 22.54 10.75 4.26
C SER A 137 22.36 9.26 4.56
N GLU A 138 21.42 8.91 5.43
CA GLU A 138 21.15 7.56 5.93
C GLU A 138 20.41 6.67 4.93
N LEU A 139 19.81 7.24 3.89
CA LEU A 139 19.06 6.47 2.90
C LEU A 139 19.98 5.71 1.93
N PRO A 140 19.64 4.47 1.55
CA PRO A 140 20.28 3.77 0.44
C PRO A 140 20.12 4.54 -0.89
N LEU A 141 21.05 4.38 -1.83
CA LEU A 141 21.06 5.11 -3.11
C LEU A 141 19.71 5.06 -3.86
N ARG A 142 19.09 3.88 -3.92
CA ARG A 142 17.77 3.70 -4.54
C ARG A 142 16.67 4.55 -3.89
N LYS A 143 16.72 4.70 -2.56
CA LYS A 143 15.76 5.49 -1.76
C LYS A 143 16.05 6.98 -1.90
N LYS A 144 17.33 7.39 -2.00
CA LYS A 144 17.73 8.76 -2.31
C LYS A 144 17.13 9.25 -3.64
N ILE A 145 17.28 8.49 -4.73
CA ILE A 145 16.72 8.84 -6.04
C ILE A 145 15.19 8.95 -5.97
N ARG A 146 14.53 7.96 -5.37
CA ARG A 146 13.07 7.97 -5.19
C ARG A 146 12.60 9.17 -4.37
N ARG A 147 13.33 9.56 -3.32
CA ARG A 147 12.99 10.71 -2.49
C ARG A 147 13.11 12.02 -3.26
N LEU A 148 14.15 12.16 -4.08
CA LEU A 148 14.31 13.34 -4.95
C LEU A 148 13.16 13.46 -5.95
N ILE A 149 12.78 12.37 -6.61
CA ILE A 149 11.64 12.35 -7.53
C ILE A 149 10.35 12.72 -6.79
N MET A 150 10.12 12.12 -5.62
CA MET A 150 8.96 12.40 -4.78
C MET A 150 8.90 13.87 -4.36
N GLN A 151 10.00 14.42 -3.83
CA GLN A 151 10.07 15.82 -3.40
C GLN A 151 9.88 16.79 -4.57
N ALA A 152 10.49 16.53 -5.72
CA ALA A 152 10.28 17.33 -6.93
C ALA A 152 8.81 17.29 -7.39
N THR A 153 8.17 16.12 -7.31
CA THR A 153 6.75 15.95 -7.68
C THR A 153 5.82 16.65 -6.68
N LEU A 154 6.13 16.59 -5.38
CA LEU A 154 5.39 17.33 -4.34
C LEU A 154 5.52 18.84 -4.51
N ALA A 155 6.71 19.34 -4.88
CA ALA A 155 6.95 20.76 -5.10
C ALA A 155 6.32 21.29 -6.39
N LEU A 156 6.23 20.46 -7.45
CA LEU A 156 5.60 20.83 -8.71
C LEU A 156 4.61 19.75 -9.19
N PRO A 157 3.42 19.63 -8.58
CA PRO A 157 2.44 18.59 -8.93
C PRO A 157 1.98 18.63 -10.39
N ALA A 158 2.12 19.78 -11.05
CA ALA A 158 1.81 19.95 -12.47
C ALA A 158 2.58 18.98 -13.38
N VAL A 159 3.76 18.48 -12.97
CA VAL A 159 4.50 17.47 -13.75
C VAL A 159 3.72 16.17 -13.93
N LEU A 160 2.78 15.86 -13.03
CA LEU A 160 1.92 14.69 -13.13
C LEU A 160 0.86 14.80 -14.22
N TRP A 161 0.68 15.98 -14.83
CA TRP A 161 -0.21 16.13 -15.99
C TRP A 161 0.18 15.18 -17.11
N ALA A 162 1.48 15.05 -17.43
CA ALA A 162 1.96 14.17 -18.49
C ALA A 162 1.61 12.67 -18.24
N PRO A 163 1.99 12.04 -17.11
CA PRO A 163 1.61 10.65 -16.85
C PRO A 163 0.09 10.47 -16.72
N ARG A 164 -0.66 11.45 -16.20
CA ARG A 164 -2.14 11.37 -16.15
C ARG A 164 -2.76 11.40 -17.55
N CYS A 165 -2.32 12.30 -18.43
CA CYS A 165 -2.78 12.31 -19.82
C CYS A 165 -2.42 11.01 -20.53
N PHE A 166 -1.24 10.46 -20.29
CA PHE A 166 -0.84 9.17 -20.85
C PHE A 166 -1.78 8.03 -20.37
N ILE A 167 -2.10 7.99 -19.08
CA ILE A 167 -3.08 7.05 -18.51
C ILE A 167 -4.48 7.27 -19.10
N GLN A 168 -4.93 8.50 -19.24
CA GLN A 168 -6.26 8.80 -19.76
C GLN A 168 -6.42 8.38 -21.23
N LEU A 169 -5.40 8.64 -22.05
CA LEU A 169 -5.41 8.33 -23.48
C LEU A 169 -5.30 6.82 -23.74
N PHE A 170 -4.45 6.11 -22.99
CA PHE A 170 -4.10 4.71 -23.28
C PHE A 170 -4.58 3.70 -22.25
N GLY A 171 -5.21 4.13 -21.16
CA GLY A 171 -5.68 3.29 -20.04
C GLY A 171 -6.77 2.29 -20.39
N HIS A 172 -7.33 2.36 -21.60
CA HIS A 172 -8.28 1.38 -22.13
C HIS A 172 -7.58 0.28 -22.97
N CYS A 173 -6.33 0.52 -23.39
CA CYS A 173 -5.57 -0.35 -24.28
C CYS A 173 -4.69 -1.31 -23.45
N TYR A 174 -5.16 -2.53 -23.22
CA TYR A 174 -4.40 -3.55 -22.45
C TYR A 174 -2.99 -3.83 -22.99
N GLY A 175 -2.76 -3.65 -24.29
CA GLY A 175 -1.41 -3.73 -24.89
C GLY A 175 -0.40 -2.74 -24.30
N MET A 176 -0.86 -1.60 -23.79
CA MET A 176 -0.05 -0.52 -23.21
C MET A 176 0.31 -0.75 -21.73
N ARG A 177 -0.13 -1.85 -21.11
CA ARG A 177 0.01 -2.10 -19.67
C ARG A 177 1.44 -1.93 -19.13
N LEU A 178 2.45 -2.43 -19.85
CA LEU A 178 3.86 -2.34 -19.44
C LEU A 178 4.37 -0.89 -19.49
N LEU A 179 3.95 -0.12 -20.50
CA LEU A 179 4.34 1.29 -20.65
C LEU A 179 3.62 2.19 -19.64
N LEU A 180 2.38 1.83 -19.27
CA LEU A 180 1.57 2.58 -18.31
C LEU A 180 1.91 2.27 -16.85
N ALA A 181 2.50 1.11 -16.56
CA ALA A 181 2.79 0.71 -15.18
C ALA A 181 3.70 1.70 -14.42
N PRO A 182 4.77 2.26 -14.99
CA PRO A 182 5.55 3.31 -14.33
C PRO A 182 4.74 4.58 -14.06
N ALA A 183 3.81 4.95 -14.94
CA ALA A 183 2.93 6.11 -14.75
C ALA A 183 1.96 5.89 -13.60
N TYR A 184 1.31 4.71 -13.53
CA TYR A 184 0.45 4.35 -12.41
C TYR A 184 1.22 4.36 -11.09
N LEU A 185 2.43 3.77 -11.07
CA LEU A 185 3.30 3.75 -9.90
C LEU A 185 3.67 5.16 -9.43
N TRP A 186 4.09 6.03 -10.35
CA TRP A 186 4.50 7.38 -9.99
C TRP A 186 3.34 8.20 -9.43
N VAL A 187 2.20 8.20 -10.12
CA VAL A 187 1.02 8.96 -9.69
C VAL A 187 0.48 8.43 -8.36
N SER A 188 0.37 7.10 -8.19
CA SER A 188 -0.10 6.52 -6.92
C SER A 188 0.83 6.79 -5.75
N HIS A 189 2.15 6.68 -5.95
CA HIS A 189 3.14 6.99 -4.91
C HIS A 189 3.15 8.47 -4.54
N TYR A 190 2.88 9.37 -5.49
CA TYR A 190 2.69 10.79 -5.16
C TYR A 190 1.51 10.97 -4.20
N HIS A 191 0.35 10.38 -4.50
CA HIS A 191 -0.82 10.49 -3.63
C HIS A 191 -0.58 9.87 -2.25
N TYR A 192 0.09 8.72 -2.18
CA TYR A 192 0.52 8.14 -0.91
C TYR A 192 1.45 9.08 -0.12
N ALA A 193 2.40 9.74 -0.80
CA ALA A 193 3.29 10.71 -0.18
C ALA A 193 2.57 11.98 0.30
N VAL A 194 1.57 12.48 -0.45
CA VAL A 194 0.68 13.57 -0.01
C VAL A 194 -0.03 13.18 1.30
N GLY A 195 -0.59 11.97 1.35
CA GLY A 195 -1.20 11.42 2.56
C GLY A 195 -0.24 11.38 3.75
N MET A 196 0.96 10.85 3.55
CA MET A 196 1.99 10.81 4.59
C MET A 196 2.41 12.21 5.06
N GLN A 197 2.54 13.17 4.15
CA GLN A 197 2.87 14.55 4.52
C GLN A 197 1.77 15.17 5.42
N ARG A 198 0.49 15.03 5.03
CA ARG A 198 -0.63 15.49 5.87
C ARG A 198 -0.64 14.79 7.23
N GLY A 199 -0.43 13.48 7.25
CA GLY A 199 -0.33 12.71 8.49
C GLY A 199 0.76 13.23 9.42
N LEU A 200 1.94 13.56 8.88
CA LEU A 200 3.06 14.12 9.64
C LEU A 200 2.79 15.53 10.18
N GLU A 201 2.03 16.35 9.44
CA GLU A 201 1.63 17.71 9.83
C GLU A 201 0.56 17.74 10.92
N GLN A 202 -0.29 16.71 11.02
CA GLN A 202 -1.27 16.58 12.10
C GLN A 202 -0.57 16.22 13.41
N THR A 203 -0.53 17.14 14.37
CA THR A 203 0.02 16.97 15.73
C THR A 203 -0.89 16.16 16.65
#